data_AF-A0A0F8ZNI1-F1
#
_entry.id   AF-A0A0F8ZNI1-F1
#
_cell.length_a   1.000
_cell.length_b   1.000
_cell.length_c   1.000
_cell.angle_alpha   90.00
_cell.angle_beta   90.00
_cell.angle_gamma   90.00
#
_symmetry.space_group_name_H-M   'P 1'
#
loop_
_entity.id
_entity.type
_entity.pdbx_description
1 polymer ?
#
loop_
_entity_poly.entity_id
_entity_poly.type
_entity_poly.pdbx_seq_one_letter_code
_entity_poly.pdbx_strand_id
1 'polypeptide(L)'
;MAERLGEAVLELRTDDATFTRGIKKAESQTKRLGRAFDDVGRKAQRLGRQLATFVTLPILAIGVASVKTASDIQEMQNLFDVTFESAADDVEEWAARMATAMQRSRFDLQKTASEFAAFLKPLGVAPDQIVPMSKALTALTTDIASFRNQADKEVFIRLFSGLAGETEAVRRLGIDIGVAAVKQELLNLGFKGGIVEATQGQKVLARFSLIMRQTSDAQGDAVRTALSFENQTKALGATITDVRVEIGQRLLPVATRLVQRIRRLGEDFLALSGKTKSGIIAVAGFVAVIGPAI
;
A
#
# COMPACT_ATOMS: atom_id res chain seq x y z
N MET A 1 83.24 -62.89 50.52
CA MET A 1 82.92 -61.45 50.43
C MET A 1 82.13 -61.27 49.14
N ALA A 2 80.81 -61.12 49.23
CA ALA A 2 79.93 -60.92 48.08
C ALA A 2 78.95 -59.82 48.46
N GLU A 3 79.22 -58.60 48.00
CA GLU A 3 78.32 -57.46 48.16
C GLU A 3 77.22 -57.52 47.12
N ARG A 4 75.97 -57.45 47.59
CA ARG A 4 74.79 -57.22 46.75
C ARG A 4 74.77 -55.75 46.36
N LEU A 5 74.89 -55.49 45.06
CA LEU A 5 74.66 -54.16 44.46
C LEU A 5 73.15 -53.88 44.44
N GLY A 6 72.78 -52.72 44.99
CA GLY A 6 71.40 -52.31 45.29
C GLY A 6 70.54 -51.98 44.06
N GLU A 7 69.22 -52.03 44.29
CA GLU A 7 68.17 -51.65 43.34
C GLU A 7 68.19 -50.15 43.03
N ALA A 8 68.06 -49.80 41.75
CA ALA A 8 67.86 -48.44 41.30
C ALA A 8 66.36 -48.12 41.22
N VAL A 9 65.88 -47.20 42.08
CA VAL A 9 64.53 -46.63 42.00
C VAL A 9 64.59 -45.39 41.12
N LEU A 10 63.86 -45.41 40.00
CA LEU A 10 63.69 -44.25 39.12
C LEU A 10 62.53 -43.38 39.64
N GLU A 11 62.84 -42.30 40.38
CA GLU A 11 61.85 -41.27 40.71
C GLU A 11 61.55 -40.40 39.47
N LEU A 12 60.40 -40.61 38.85
CA LEU A 12 59.80 -39.66 37.91
C LEU A 12 59.28 -38.46 38.71
N ARG A 13 60.16 -37.49 38.98
CA ARG A 13 59.74 -36.15 39.43
C ARG A 13 59.20 -35.36 38.23
N THR A 14 57.88 -35.30 38.09
CA THR A 14 57.25 -34.26 37.27
C THR A 14 57.50 -32.90 37.93
N ASP A 15 58.20 -32.01 37.23
CA ASP A 15 58.41 -30.64 37.69
C ASP A 15 57.07 -29.88 37.61
N ASP A 16 56.34 -29.86 38.73
CA ASP A 16 55.04 -29.20 38.89
C ASP A 16 55.06 -27.74 38.43
N ALA A 17 56.22 -27.08 38.51
CA ALA A 17 56.36 -25.70 38.05
C ALA A 17 56.25 -25.56 36.53
N THR A 18 56.81 -26.51 35.75
CA THR A 18 56.69 -26.51 34.29
C THR A 18 55.30 -26.94 33.84
N PHE A 19 54.69 -27.94 34.50
CA PHE A 19 53.31 -28.36 34.23
C PHE A 19 52.31 -27.22 34.49
N THR A 20 52.42 -26.54 35.64
CA THR A 20 51.56 -25.40 36.00
C THR A 20 51.73 -24.22 35.04
N ARG A 21 52.95 -23.95 34.56
CA ARG A 21 53.20 -22.95 33.51
C ARG A 21 52.56 -23.35 32.18
N GLY A 22 52.62 -24.63 31.81
CA GLY A 22 51.94 -25.18 30.63
C GLY A 22 50.43 -24.97 30.68
N ILE A 23 49.80 -25.30 31.81
CA ILE A 23 48.36 -25.08 32.03
C ILE A 23 48.00 -23.59 31.99
N LYS A 24 48.76 -22.71 32.67
CA LYS A 24 48.51 -21.26 32.61
C LYS A 24 48.65 -20.70 31.20
N LYS A 25 49.61 -21.21 30.41
CA LYS A 25 49.81 -20.81 29.02
C LYS A 25 48.65 -21.29 28.15
N ALA A 26 48.20 -22.53 28.32
CA ALA A 26 47.01 -23.06 27.66
C ALA A 26 45.73 -22.28 28.03
N GLU A 27 45.51 -21.97 29.31
CA GLU A 27 44.39 -21.16 29.79
C GLU A 27 44.42 -19.75 29.16
N SER A 28 45.60 -19.13 29.07
CA SER A 28 45.78 -17.83 28.42
C SER A 28 45.50 -17.87 26.91
N GLN A 29 45.86 -18.97 26.24
CA GLN A 29 45.58 -19.20 24.83
C GLN A 29 44.09 -19.42 24.60
N THR A 30 43.41 -20.22 25.44
CA THR A 30 41.96 -20.43 25.39
C THR A 30 41.18 -19.15 25.66
N LYS A 31 41.61 -18.32 26.63
CA LYS A 31 41.01 -17.00 26.88
C LYS A 31 41.18 -16.04 25.70
N ARG A 32 42.35 -16.04 25.05
CA ARG A 32 42.59 -15.24 23.84
C ARG A 32 41.74 -15.72 22.67
N LEU A 33 41.59 -17.03 22.52
CA LEU A 33 40.73 -17.65 21.51
C LEU A 33 39.26 -17.31 21.75
N GLY A 34 38.77 -17.44 22.98
CA GLY A 34 37.41 -17.06 23.36
C GLY A 34 37.11 -15.59 23.07
N ARG A 35 38.01 -14.67 23.42
CA ARG A 35 37.89 -13.24 23.07
C ARG A 35 37.87 -13.00 21.56
N ALA A 36 38.67 -13.74 20.79
CA ALA A 36 38.67 -13.64 19.33
C ALA A 36 37.32 -14.11 18.75
N PHE A 37 36.75 -15.20 19.27
CA PHE A 37 35.40 -15.66 18.91
C PHE A 37 34.31 -14.65 19.31
N ASP A 38 34.38 -14.07 20.50
CA ASP A 38 33.45 -13.02 20.95
C ASP A 38 33.53 -11.77 20.06
N ASP A 39 34.73 -11.38 19.64
CA ASP A 39 34.92 -10.24 18.74
C ASP A 39 34.40 -10.52 17.34
N VAL A 40 34.59 -11.75 16.82
CA VAL A 40 34.00 -12.17 15.55
C VAL A 40 32.48 -12.24 15.65
N GLY A 41 31.93 -12.77 16.75
CA GLY A 41 30.50 -12.83 17.03
C GLY A 41 29.87 -11.44 17.10
N ARG A 42 30.49 -10.51 17.84
CA ARG A 42 30.03 -9.11 17.93
C ARG A 42 30.11 -8.38 16.58
N LYS A 43 31.14 -8.64 15.77
CA LYS A 43 31.26 -8.09 14.42
C LYS A 43 30.20 -8.67 13.48
N ALA A 44 29.96 -9.97 13.53
CA ALA A 44 28.92 -10.64 12.76
C ALA A 44 27.52 -10.11 13.15
N GLN A 45 27.23 -9.99 14.45
CA GLN A 45 25.98 -9.41 14.96
C GLN A 45 25.83 -7.93 14.55
N ARG A 46 26.88 -7.13 14.65
CA ARG A 46 26.84 -5.72 14.20
C ARG A 46 26.56 -5.63 12.70
N LEU A 47 27.22 -6.46 11.89
CA LEU A 47 26.99 -6.52 10.44
C LEU A 47 25.56 -7.01 10.13
N GLY A 48 25.09 -8.04 10.82
CA GLY A 48 23.73 -8.57 10.71
C GLY A 48 22.68 -7.51 11.05
N ARG A 49 22.84 -6.79 12.16
CA ARG A 49 21.97 -5.67 12.55
C ARG A 49 22.02 -4.51 11.56
N GLN A 50 23.19 -4.18 11.02
CA GLN A 50 23.35 -3.15 10.00
C GLN A 50 22.64 -3.53 8.69
N LEU A 51 22.83 -4.75 8.20
CA LEU A 51 22.12 -5.25 7.02
C LEU A 51 20.62 -5.31 7.26
N ALA A 52 20.18 -5.81 8.42
CA ALA A 52 18.78 -5.85 8.79
C ALA A 52 18.15 -4.44 8.81
N THR A 53 18.83 -3.47 9.41
CA THR A 53 18.30 -2.11 9.61
C THR A 53 18.35 -1.25 8.35
N PHE A 54 19.44 -1.31 7.58
CA PHE A 54 19.67 -0.41 6.45
C PHE A 54 19.33 -1.01 5.09
N VAL A 55 19.17 -2.34 5.01
CA VAL A 55 18.90 -3.04 3.73
C VAL A 55 17.60 -3.85 3.83
N THR A 56 17.55 -4.84 4.73
CA THR A 56 16.42 -5.79 4.78
C THR A 56 15.11 -5.12 5.18
N LEU A 57 15.09 -4.33 6.26
CA LEU A 57 13.87 -3.65 6.72
C LEU A 57 13.33 -2.65 5.69
N PRO A 58 14.14 -1.76 5.07
CA PRO A 58 13.66 -0.89 4.00
C PRO A 58 13.12 -1.66 2.79
N ILE A 59 13.81 -2.71 2.34
CA ILE A 59 13.34 -3.55 1.21
C ILE A 59 12.02 -4.24 1.56
N LEU A 60 11.90 -4.81 2.76
CA LEU A 60 10.65 -5.42 3.22
C LEU A 60 9.54 -4.37 3.35
N ALA A 61 9.82 -3.18 3.87
CA ALA A 61 8.84 -2.11 3.99
C ALA A 61 8.34 -1.65 2.61
N ILE A 62 9.24 -1.45 1.64
CA ILE A 62 8.89 -1.12 0.26
C ILE A 62 8.10 -2.26 -0.38
N GLY A 63 8.54 -3.52 -0.19
CA GLY A 63 7.87 -4.69 -0.73
C GLY A 63 6.45 -4.86 -0.18
N VAL A 64 6.27 -4.77 1.14
CA VAL A 64 4.96 -4.86 1.81
C VAL A 64 4.06 -3.70 1.39
N ALA A 65 4.57 -2.46 1.36
CA ALA A 65 3.80 -1.31 0.91
C ALA A 65 3.35 -1.46 -0.56
N SER A 66 4.25 -1.91 -1.43
CA SER A 66 3.96 -2.13 -2.85
C SER A 66 2.93 -3.24 -3.04
N VAL A 67 3.09 -4.38 -2.36
CA VAL A 67 2.13 -5.49 -2.38
C VAL A 67 0.75 -5.04 -1.91
N LYS A 68 0.68 -4.24 -0.83
CA LYS A 68 -0.59 -3.68 -0.36
C LYS A 68 -1.23 -2.79 -1.41
N THR A 69 -0.49 -1.79 -1.92
CA THR A 69 -1.01 -0.88 -2.95
C THR A 69 -1.47 -1.64 -4.21
N ALA A 70 -0.73 -2.65 -4.66
CA ALA A 70 -1.13 -3.46 -5.80
C ALA A 70 -2.34 -4.36 -5.51
N SER A 71 -2.49 -4.87 -4.28
CA SER A 71 -3.69 -5.61 -3.87
C SER A 71 -4.93 -4.70 -3.95
N ASP A 72 -4.83 -3.48 -3.42
CA ASP A 72 -5.90 -2.48 -3.48
C ASP A 72 -6.27 -2.16 -4.95
N ILE A 73 -5.26 -2.06 -5.83
CA ILE A 73 -5.49 -1.89 -7.28
C ILE A 73 -6.08 -3.13 -7.94
N GLN A 74 -5.70 -4.34 -7.55
CA GLN A 74 -6.28 -5.56 -8.12
C GLN A 74 -7.78 -5.69 -7.79
N GLU A 75 -8.16 -5.35 -6.56
CA GLU A 75 -9.57 -5.28 -6.16
C GLU A 75 -10.32 -4.19 -6.94
N MET A 76 -9.68 -3.04 -7.13
CA MET A 76 -10.21 -1.95 -7.95
C MET A 76 -10.36 -2.36 -9.42
N GLN A 77 -9.43 -3.13 -10.01
CA GLN A 77 -9.53 -3.58 -11.40
C GLN A 77 -10.71 -4.52 -11.59
N ASN A 78 -11.00 -5.40 -10.63
CA ASN A 78 -12.21 -6.21 -10.70
C ASN A 78 -13.48 -5.33 -10.68
N LEU A 79 -13.52 -4.27 -9.86
CA LEU A 79 -14.62 -3.31 -9.87
C LEU A 79 -14.69 -2.58 -11.21
N PHE A 80 -13.56 -2.14 -11.75
CA PHE A 80 -13.45 -1.45 -13.03
C PHE A 80 -14.02 -2.30 -14.17
N ASP A 81 -13.55 -3.54 -14.30
CA ASP A 81 -13.98 -4.49 -15.35
C ASP A 81 -15.47 -4.79 -15.26
N VAL A 82 -16.00 -5.01 -14.05
CA VAL A 82 -17.44 -5.28 -13.83
C VAL A 82 -18.29 -4.04 -14.08
N THR A 83 -17.75 -2.85 -13.82
CA THR A 83 -18.49 -1.60 -13.97
C THR A 83 -18.60 -1.18 -15.43
N PHE A 84 -17.48 -1.30 -16.17
CA PHE A 84 -17.36 -0.80 -17.54
C PHE A 84 -17.55 -1.86 -18.61
N GLU A 85 -17.45 -3.15 -18.27
CA GLU A 85 -17.71 -4.28 -19.17
C GLU A 85 -17.00 -4.09 -20.52
N SER A 86 -17.74 -3.95 -21.63
CA SER A 86 -17.18 -3.75 -22.97
C SER A 86 -16.48 -2.40 -23.18
N ALA A 87 -16.66 -1.43 -22.29
CA ALA A 87 -16.02 -0.11 -22.34
C ALA A 87 -14.73 -0.02 -21.52
N ALA A 88 -14.29 -1.11 -20.87
CA ALA A 88 -13.10 -1.12 -20.01
C ALA A 88 -11.86 -0.56 -20.73
N ASP A 89 -11.56 -1.06 -21.94
CA ASP A 89 -10.40 -0.62 -22.74
C ASP A 89 -10.46 0.88 -23.08
N ASP A 90 -11.64 1.40 -23.44
CA ASP A 90 -11.83 2.83 -23.75
C ASP A 90 -11.65 3.72 -22.50
N VAL A 91 -12.05 3.24 -21.34
CA VAL A 91 -11.84 3.98 -20.08
C VAL A 91 -10.37 3.90 -19.66
N GLU A 92 -9.70 2.77 -19.85
CA GLU A 92 -8.28 2.60 -19.57
C GLU A 92 -7.42 3.51 -20.46
N GLU A 93 -7.68 3.53 -21.76
CA GLU A 93 -6.94 4.38 -22.69
C GLU A 93 -7.19 5.86 -22.39
N TRP A 94 -8.45 6.23 -22.09
CA TRP A 94 -8.78 7.58 -21.64
C TRP A 94 -8.02 7.96 -20.37
N ALA A 95 -7.99 7.07 -19.36
CA ALA A 95 -7.31 7.33 -18.10
C ALA A 95 -5.79 7.48 -18.31
N ALA A 96 -5.17 6.68 -19.17
CA ALA A 96 -3.74 6.81 -19.50
C ALA A 96 -3.41 8.16 -20.19
N ARG A 97 -4.25 8.59 -21.15
CA ARG A 97 -4.09 9.89 -21.81
C ARG A 97 -4.27 11.04 -20.83
N MET A 98 -5.32 11.00 -20.01
CA MET A 98 -5.61 12.05 -19.03
C MET A 98 -4.59 12.08 -17.89
N ALA A 99 -4.09 10.93 -17.44
CA ALA A 99 -3.00 10.83 -16.46
C ALA A 99 -1.77 11.60 -16.92
N THR A 100 -1.40 11.43 -18.19
CA THR A 100 -0.28 12.16 -18.80
C THR A 100 -0.57 13.66 -18.88
N ALA A 101 -1.77 14.06 -19.33
CA ALA A 101 -2.12 15.47 -19.52
C ALA A 101 -2.27 16.23 -18.19
N MET A 102 -2.90 15.62 -17.18
CA MET A 102 -3.19 16.24 -15.89
C MET A 102 -2.12 15.95 -14.83
N GLN A 103 -1.11 15.15 -15.18
CA GLN A 103 -0.07 14.66 -14.28
C GLN A 103 -0.64 14.03 -13.01
N ARG A 104 -1.50 13.02 -13.20
CA ARG A 104 -2.12 12.21 -12.14
C ARG A 104 -1.86 10.73 -12.38
N SER A 105 -2.11 9.92 -11.36
CA SER A 105 -1.99 8.47 -11.49
C SER A 105 -3.11 7.96 -12.39
N ARG A 106 -2.74 7.11 -13.36
CA ARG A 106 -3.74 6.44 -14.22
C ARG A 106 -4.70 5.58 -13.40
N PHE A 107 -4.19 4.94 -12.35
CA PHE A 107 -4.97 4.07 -11.47
C PHE A 107 -5.95 4.89 -10.62
N ASP A 108 -5.54 6.06 -10.12
CA ASP A 108 -6.45 6.95 -9.40
C ASP A 108 -7.59 7.45 -10.31
N LEU A 109 -7.29 7.80 -11.57
CA LEU A 109 -8.33 8.21 -12.53
C LEU A 109 -9.29 7.05 -12.87
N GLN A 110 -8.77 5.83 -13.10
CA GLN A 110 -9.61 4.64 -13.30
C GLN A 110 -10.49 4.36 -12.08
N LYS A 111 -9.93 4.49 -10.87
CA LYS A 111 -10.64 4.32 -9.62
C LYS A 111 -11.81 5.28 -9.51
N THR A 112 -11.54 6.59 -9.65
CA THR A 112 -12.56 7.63 -9.52
C THR A 112 -13.64 7.47 -10.58
N ALA A 113 -13.27 7.14 -11.83
CA ALA A 113 -14.24 6.85 -12.88
C ALA A 113 -15.10 5.63 -12.52
N SER A 114 -14.51 4.56 -11.98
CA SER A 114 -15.24 3.37 -11.54
C SER A 114 -16.19 3.68 -10.40
N GLU A 115 -15.77 4.47 -9.42
CA GLU A 115 -16.61 4.85 -8.28
C GLU A 115 -17.81 5.70 -8.72
N PHE A 116 -17.62 6.65 -9.64
CA PHE A 116 -18.75 7.38 -10.23
C PHE A 116 -19.66 6.45 -11.04
N ALA A 117 -19.10 5.60 -11.91
CA ALA A 117 -19.92 4.71 -12.72
C ALA A 117 -20.72 3.68 -11.88
N ALA A 118 -20.09 3.10 -10.86
CA ALA A 118 -20.72 2.20 -9.89
C ALA A 118 -21.84 2.89 -9.08
N PHE A 119 -21.77 4.21 -8.90
CA PHE A 119 -22.83 5.00 -8.30
C PHE A 119 -23.96 5.33 -9.29
N LEU A 120 -23.62 5.67 -10.54
CA LEU A 120 -24.61 6.05 -11.57
C LEU A 120 -25.50 4.88 -12.00
N LYS A 121 -24.91 3.67 -12.15
CA LYS A 121 -25.61 2.45 -12.63
C LYS A 121 -26.85 2.09 -11.80
N PRO A 122 -26.80 1.93 -10.46
CA PRO A 122 -27.98 1.58 -9.66
C PRO A 122 -29.02 2.70 -9.56
N LEU A 123 -28.66 3.95 -9.86
CA LEU A 123 -29.61 5.08 -9.83
C LEU A 123 -30.48 5.18 -11.08
N GLY A 124 -30.26 4.30 -12.07
CA GLY A 124 -31.03 4.27 -13.31
C GLY A 124 -30.60 5.35 -14.32
N VAL A 125 -29.34 5.78 -14.27
CA VAL A 125 -28.73 6.55 -15.36
C VAL A 125 -28.63 5.65 -16.59
N ALA A 126 -28.93 6.20 -17.76
CA ALA A 126 -28.93 5.45 -19.00
C ALA A 126 -27.54 4.84 -19.29
N PRO A 127 -27.43 3.56 -19.72
CA PRO A 127 -26.14 2.89 -19.88
C PRO A 127 -25.13 3.63 -20.76
N ASP A 128 -25.60 4.25 -21.84
CA ASP A 128 -24.80 5.05 -22.77
C ASP A 128 -24.24 6.35 -22.17
N GLN A 129 -24.82 6.81 -21.06
CA GLN A 129 -24.39 8.03 -20.36
C GLN A 129 -23.42 7.74 -19.21
N ILE A 130 -23.35 6.51 -18.69
CA ILE A 130 -22.55 6.17 -17.51
C ILE A 130 -21.06 6.45 -17.76
N VAL A 131 -20.50 5.97 -18.88
CA VAL A 131 -19.08 6.15 -19.23
C VAL A 131 -18.75 7.63 -19.48
N PRO A 132 -19.49 8.38 -20.33
CA PRO A 132 -19.22 9.80 -20.51
C PRO A 132 -19.31 10.61 -19.22
N MET A 133 -20.33 10.36 -18.39
CA MET A 133 -20.52 11.08 -17.13
C MET A 133 -19.40 10.76 -16.13
N SER A 134 -19.00 9.49 -15.99
CA SER A 134 -17.93 9.12 -15.06
C SER A 134 -16.57 9.71 -15.47
N LYS A 135 -16.25 9.70 -16.77
CA LYS A 135 -15.05 10.36 -17.32
C LYS A 135 -15.08 11.87 -17.05
N ALA A 136 -16.21 12.53 -17.33
CA ALA A 136 -16.37 13.97 -17.14
C ALA A 136 -16.25 14.38 -15.66
N LEU A 137 -16.90 13.65 -14.74
CA LEU A 137 -16.83 13.90 -13.30
C LEU A 137 -15.44 13.66 -12.73
N THR A 138 -14.73 12.66 -13.25
CA THR A 138 -13.35 12.37 -12.85
C THR A 138 -12.40 13.48 -13.29
N ALA A 139 -12.48 13.90 -14.56
CA ALA A 139 -11.70 15.04 -15.04
C ALA A 139 -12.02 16.31 -14.25
N LEU A 140 -13.32 16.59 -14.02
CA LEU A 140 -13.76 17.75 -13.26
C LEU A 140 -13.23 17.74 -11.82
N THR A 141 -13.14 16.56 -11.20
CA THR A 141 -12.59 16.39 -9.86
C THR A 141 -11.15 16.92 -9.80
N THR A 142 -10.30 16.47 -10.73
CA THR A 142 -8.90 16.89 -10.80
C THR A 142 -8.77 18.37 -11.16
N ASP A 143 -9.62 18.86 -12.05
CA ASP A 143 -9.66 20.26 -12.48
C ASP A 143 -10.03 21.20 -11.33
N ILE A 144 -11.12 20.93 -10.59
CA ILE A 144 -11.51 21.73 -9.42
C ILE A 144 -10.46 21.64 -8.32
N ALA A 145 -9.86 20.46 -8.11
CA ALA A 145 -8.81 20.28 -7.12
C ALA A 145 -7.56 21.11 -7.44
N SER A 146 -7.19 21.20 -8.71
CA SER A 146 -6.15 22.11 -9.18
C SER A 146 -6.56 23.58 -8.99
N PHE A 147 -7.72 23.95 -9.52
CA PHE A 147 -8.21 25.32 -9.56
C PHE A 147 -8.37 25.95 -8.17
N ARG A 148 -8.76 25.15 -7.19
CA ARG A 148 -9.01 25.59 -5.81
C ARG A 148 -7.90 25.25 -4.83
N ASN A 149 -6.80 24.65 -5.30
CA ASN A 149 -5.74 24.11 -4.46
C ASN A 149 -6.28 23.21 -3.32
N GLN A 150 -7.08 22.22 -3.70
CA GLN A 150 -7.67 21.24 -2.79
C GLN A 150 -7.14 19.83 -3.07
N ALA A 151 -7.35 18.92 -2.13
CA ALA A 151 -7.07 17.51 -2.34
C ALA A 151 -8.12 16.91 -3.29
N ASP A 152 -7.68 16.17 -4.31
CA ASP A 152 -8.54 15.51 -5.30
C ASP A 152 -9.61 14.64 -4.62
N LYS A 153 -9.26 13.95 -3.53
CA LYS A 153 -10.19 13.16 -2.70
C LYS A 153 -11.30 14.02 -2.04
N GLU A 154 -10.98 15.22 -1.57
CA GLU A 154 -11.98 16.08 -0.95
C GLU A 154 -12.99 16.57 -1.99
N VAL A 155 -12.50 16.98 -3.16
CA VAL A 155 -13.35 17.40 -4.28
C VAL A 155 -14.22 16.24 -4.76
N PHE A 156 -13.65 15.04 -4.92
CA PHE A 156 -14.39 13.83 -5.25
C PHE A 156 -15.57 13.62 -4.30
N ILE A 157 -15.31 13.60 -2.98
CA ILE A 157 -16.35 13.39 -1.96
C ILE A 157 -17.45 14.44 -2.11
N ARG A 158 -17.09 15.71 -2.31
CA ARG A 158 -18.07 16.81 -2.46
C ARG A 158 -18.93 16.63 -3.69
N LEU A 159 -18.33 16.33 -4.84
CA LEU A 159 -19.07 16.12 -6.09
C LEU A 159 -19.95 14.87 -6.00
N PHE A 160 -19.43 13.78 -5.45
CA PHE A 160 -20.18 12.55 -5.21
C PHE A 160 -21.40 12.79 -4.31
N SER A 161 -21.23 13.46 -3.17
CA SER A 161 -22.32 13.87 -2.29
C SER A 161 -23.31 14.80 -2.99
N GLY A 162 -22.83 15.75 -3.80
CA GLY A 162 -23.67 16.62 -4.60
C GLY A 162 -24.57 15.86 -5.58
N LEU A 163 -24.01 14.88 -6.31
CA LEU A 163 -24.78 14.02 -7.20
C LEU A 163 -25.83 13.20 -6.44
N ALA A 164 -25.50 12.73 -5.24
CA ALA A 164 -26.42 12.06 -4.33
C ALA A 164 -27.54 12.98 -3.80
N GLY A 165 -27.37 14.30 -3.89
CA GLY A 165 -28.38 15.30 -3.55
C GLY A 165 -28.02 16.22 -2.38
N GLU A 166 -26.83 16.07 -1.81
CA GLU A 166 -26.35 16.90 -0.70
C GLU A 166 -25.92 18.29 -1.22
N THR A 167 -26.83 19.25 -1.16
CA THR A 167 -26.59 20.60 -1.71
C THR A 167 -25.45 21.32 -0.98
N GLU A 168 -25.32 21.15 0.34
CA GLU A 168 -24.26 21.79 1.12
C GLU A 168 -22.84 21.35 0.70
N ALA A 169 -22.70 20.11 0.24
CA ALA A 169 -21.40 19.54 -0.11
C ALA A 169 -20.74 20.30 -1.27
N VAL A 170 -21.55 20.62 -2.30
CA VAL A 170 -21.11 21.34 -3.51
C VAL A 170 -21.33 22.85 -3.44
N ARG A 171 -22.14 23.36 -2.51
CA ARG A 171 -22.23 24.82 -2.28
C ARG A 171 -20.87 25.40 -1.86
N ARG A 172 -20.06 24.64 -1.11
CA ARG A 172 -18.68 25.03 -0.81
C ARG A 172 -17.79 25.09 -2.05
N LEU A 173 -18.15 24.38 -3.11
CA LEU A 173 -17.55 24.47 -4.44
C LEU A 173 -18.12 25.62 -5.30
N GLY A 174 -19.02 26.43 -4.73
CA GLY A 174 -19.70 27.51 -5.46
C GLY A 174 -20.79 27.01 -6.41
N ILE A 175 -21.23 25.76 -6.28
CA ILE A 175 -22.21 25.14 -7.15
C ILE A 175 -23.56 25.11 -6.46
N ASP A 176 -24.59 25.65 -7.11
CA ASP A 176 -25.97 25.55 -6.65
C ASP A 176 -26.70 24.38 -7.33
N ILE A 177 -27.10 23.41 -6.53
CA ILE A 177 -27.98 22.29 -6.92
C ILE A 177 -29.25 22.25 -6.06
N GLY A 178 -29.70 23.41 -5.57
CA GLY A 178 -30.93 23.51 -4.79
C GLY A 178 -32.16 23.00 -5.55
N VAL A 179 -33.24 22.73 -4.81
CA VAL A 179 -34.49 22.17 -5.35
C VAL A 179 -35.03 23.00 -6.53
N ALA A 180 -34.94 24.33 -6.46
CA ALA A 180 -35.38 25.20 -7.56
C ALA A 180 -34.49 25.05 -8.80
N ALA A 181 -33.15 25.04 -8.62
CA ALA A 181 -32.20 24.86 -9.71
C ALA A 181 -32.36 23.51 -10.40
N VAL A 182 -32.47 22.41 -9.62
CA VAL A 182 -32.66 21.06 -10.16
C VAL A 182 -34.02 20.94 -10.87
N LYS A 183 -35.08 21.53 -10.32
CA LYS A 183 -36.40 21.55 -10.98
C LYS A 183 -36.34 22.27 -12.32
N GLN A 184 -35.68 23.43 -12.38
CA GLN A 184 -35.52 24.17 -13.62
C GLN A 184 -34.69 23.38 -14.63
N GLU A 185 -33.60 22.75 -14.17
CA GLU A 185 -32.74 21.96 -15.06
C GLU A 185 -33.45 20.74 -15.62
N LEU A 186 -34.26 20.04 -14.82
CA LEU A 186 -35.09 18.94 -15.31
C LEU A 186 -36.01 19.40 -16.46
N LEU A 187 -36.61 20.59 -16.35
CA LEU A 187 -37.44 21.16 -17.41
C LEU A 187 -36.61 21.52 -18.66
N ASN A 188 -35.41 22.08 -18.48
CA ASN A 188 -34.47 22.38 -19.57
C ASN A 188 -34.04 21.12 -20.33
N LEU A 189 -33.88 19.99 -19.62
CA LEU A 189 -33.58 18.68 -20.19
C LEU A 189 -34.80 17.96 -20.78
N GLY A 190 -35.98 18.59 -20.75
CA GLY A 190 -37.22 18.06 -21.33
C GLY A 190 -38.01 17.10 -20.44
N PHE A 191 -37.63 16.93 -19.17
CA PHE A 191 -38.36 16.12 -18.20
C PHE A 191 -39.54 16.90 -17.62
N LYS A 192 -40.75 16.59 -18.11
CA LYS A 192 -42.01 17.17 -17.63
C LYS A 192 -42.32 16.69 -16.20
N GLY A 193 -43.04 17.50 -15.42
CA GLY A 193 -43.44 17.16 -14.04
C GLY A 193 -42.47 17.57 -12.91
N GLY A 194 -41.26 18.04 -13.26
CA GLY A 194 -40.27 18.50 -12.29
C GLY A 194 -39.77 17.39 -11.36
N ILE A 195 -39.37 17.74 -10.13
CA ILE A 195 -38.69 16.82 -9.19
C ILE A 195 -39.57 15.65 -8.73
N VAL A 196 -40.88 15.84 -8.63
CA VAL A 196 -41.80 14.80 -8.11
C VAL A 196 -41.92 13.65 -9.10
N GLU A 197 -42.01 13.96 -10.39
CA GLU A 197 -42.16 12.96 -11.46
C GLU A 197 -40.81 12.44 -11.97
N ALA A 198 -39.71 13.14 -11.71
CA ALA A 198 -38.38 12.71 -12.15
C ALA A 198 -37.87 11.47 -11.39
N THR A 199 -37.36 10.51 -12.14
CA THR A 199 -36.61 9.35 -11.64
C THR A 199 -35.31 9.79 -10.95
N GLN A 200 -34.68 8.89 -10.19
CA GLN A 200 -33.38 9.18 -9.57
C GLN A 200 -32.30 9.45 -10.61
N GLY A 201 -32.24 8.66 -11.69
CA GLY A 201 -31.31 8.89 -12.80
C GLY A 201 -31.49 10.26 -13.46
N GLN A 202 -32.73 10.71 -13.65
CA GLN A 202 -33.02 12.05 -14.18
C GLN A 202 -32.58 13.16 -13.21
N LYS A 203 -32.78 12.98 -11.90
CA LYS A 203 -32.32 13.94 -10.88
C LYS A 203 -30.79 14.03 -10.85
N VAL A 204 -30.10 12.90 -10.95
CA VAL A 204 -28.64 12.83 -11.04
C VAL A 204 -28.15 13.52 -12.32
N LEU A 205 -28.79 13.26 -13.45
CA LEU A 205 -28.46 13.91 -14.72
C LEU A 205 -28.62 15.44 -14.65
N ALA A 206 -29.70 15.93 -14.04
CA ALA A 206 -29.90 17.36 -13.81
C ALA A 206 -28.82 17.96 -12.89
N ARG A 207 -28.46 17.28 -11.80
CA ARG A 207 -27.37 17.73 -10.91
C ARG A 207 -26.02 17.73 -11.62
N PHE A 208 -25.73 16.69 -12.39
CA PHE A 208 -24.55 16.61 -13.23
C PHE A 208 -24.48 17.80 -14.19
N SER A 209 -25.56 18.08 -14.94
CA SER A 209 -25.62 19.22 -15.86
C SER A 209 -25.35 20.56 -15.15
N LEU A 210 -25.98 20.79 -13.98
CA LEU A 210 -25.73 21.97 -13.16
C LEU A 210 -24.29 22.08 -12.68
N ILE A 211 -23.71 20.98 -12.20
CA ILE A 211 -22.30 20.90 -11.77
C ILE A 211 -21.39 21.26 -12.93
N MET A 212 -21.55 20.63 -14.09
CA MET A 212 -20.71 20.88 -15.26
C MET A 212 -20.83 22.34 -15.74
N ARG A 213 -22.04 22.88 -15.81
CA ARG A 213 -22.27 24.26 -16.28
C ARG A 213 -21.66 25.30 -15.35
N GLN A 214 -21.79 25.12 -14.04
CA GLN A 214 -21.33 26.08 -13.02
C GLN A 214 -19.84 25.97 -12.71
N THR A 215 -19.14 24.99 -13.29
CA THR A 215 -17.70 24.76 -13.06
C THR A 215 -16.87 24.95 -14.33
N SER A 216 -17.43 25.60 -15.34
CA SER A 216 -16.78 25.86 -16.63
C SER A 216 -15.41 26.54 -16.50
N ASP A 217 -15.25 27.47 -15.55
CA ASP A 217 -13.97 28.15 -15.30
C ASP A 217 -12.87 27.20 -14.77
N ALA A 218 -13.26 26.17 -14.01
CA ALA A 218 -12.32 25.21 -13.46
C ALA A 218 -11.88 24.16 -14.50
N GLN A 219 -12.71 23.88 -15.51
CA GLN A 219 -12.43 22.84 -16.49
C GLN A 219 -11.13 23.12 -17.26
N GLY A 220 -10.30 22.08 -17.39
CA GLY A 220 -8.96 22.12 -17.98
C GLY A 220 -7.88 22.79 -17.12
N ASP A 221 -8.18 23.19 -15.88
CA ASP A 221 -7.19 23.87 -15.03
C ASP A 221 -5.99 22.99 -14.69
N ALA A 222 -6.20 21.70 -14.45
CA ALA A 222 -5.12 20.79 -14.11
C ALA A 222 -4.07 20.69 -15.23
N VAL A 223 -4.52 20.75 -16.49
CA VAL A 223 -3.64 20.77 -17.66
C VAL A 223 -2.96 22.13 -17.80
N ARG A 224 -3.72 23.24 -17.68
CA ARG A 224 -3.18 24.61 -17.75
C ARG A 224 -2.07 24.87 -16.74
N THR A 225 -2.22 24.30 -15.54
CA THR A 225 -1.33 24.56 -14.41
C THR A 225 -0.44 23.36 -14.07
N ALA A 226 -0.28 22.40 -14.99
CA ALA A 226 0.52 21.20 -14.78
C ALA A 226 1.97 21.51 -14.36
N LEU A 227 2.56 22.59 -14.88
CA LEU A 227 3.93 22.99 -14.54
C LEU A 227 4.05 23.78 -13.22
N SER A 228 2.95 24.00 -12.49
CA SER A 228 3.01 24.63 -11.17
C SER A 228 3.68 23.69 -10.15
N PHE A 229 4.36 24.26 -9.16
CA PHE A 229 5.03 23.47 -8.11
C PHE A 229 4.08 22.49 -7.40
N GLU A 230 2.84 22.92 -7.15
CA GLU A 230 1.81 22.09 -6.51
C GLU A 230 1.45 20.89 -7.41
N ASN A 231 1.16 21.12 -8.69
CA ASN A 231 0.85 20.02 -9.61
C ASN A 231 2.05 19.11 -9.86
N GLN A 232 3.28 19.63 -9.89
CA GLN A 232 4.50 18.80 -9.96
C GLN A 232 4.68 17.92 -8.71
N THR A 233 4.33 18.45 -7.52
CA THR A 233 4.37 17.67 -6.27
C THR A 233 3.34 16.55 -6.29
N LYS A 234 2.11 16.84 -6.77
CA LYS A 234 1.08 15.82 -7.01
C LYS A 234 1.51 14.79 -8.05
N ALA A 235 2.15 15.22 -9.14
CA ALA A 235 2.69 14.37 -10.20
C ALA A 235 3.77 13.40 -9.69
N LEU A 236 4.66 13.87 -8.83
CA LEU A 236 5.67 13.03 -8.17
C LEU A 236 5.00 11.96 -7.31
N GLY A 237 4.01 12.35 -6.50
CA GLY A 237 3.21 11.41 -5.70
C GLY A 237 2.53 10.35 -6.57
N ALA A 238 1.89 10.77 -7.66
CA ALA A 238 1.27 9.89 -8.64
C ALA A 238 2.28 8.90 -9.25
N THR A 239 3.46 9.38 -9.66
CA THR A 239 4.53 8.54 -10.23
C THR A 239 4.99 7.48 -9.22
N ILE A 240 5.17 7.87 -7.95
CA ILE A 240 5.53 6.94 -6.89
C ILE A 240 4.44 5.88 -6.69
N THR A 241 3.17 6.27 -6.72
CA THR A 241 2.04 5.33 -6.65
C THR A 241 2.08 4.35 -7.81
N ASP A 242 2.20 4.82 -9.04
CA ASP A 242 2.22 3.96 -10.24
C ASP A 242 3.39 2.96 -10.20
N VAL A 243 4.58 3.41 -9.78
CA VAL A 243 5.75 2.53 -9.60
C VAL A 243 5.51 1.49 -8.51
N ARG A 244 4.89 1.86 -7.38
CA ARG A 244 4.54 0.91 -6.32
C ARG A 244 3.53 -0.13 -6.80
N VAL A 245 2.56 0.28 -7.61
CA VAL A 245 1.58 -0.65 -8.21
C VAL A 245 2.31 -1.64 -9.11
N GLU A 246 3.18 -1.17 -10.01
CA GLU A 246 3.97 -2.02 -10.91
C GLU A 246 4.85 -3.03 -10.16
N ILE A 247 5.57 -2.58 -9.12
CA ILE A 247 6.38 -3.46 -8.26
C ILE A 247 5.47 -4.45 -7.54
N GLY A 248 4.40 -3.96 -6.93
CA GLY A 248 3.47 -4.75 -6.15
C GLY A 248 2.78 -5.83 -6.97
N GLN A 249 2.34 -5.53 -8.20
CA GLN A 249 1.72 -6.49 -9.12
C GLN A 249 2.66 -7.65 -9.44
N ARG A 250 3.97 -7.38 -9.61
CA ARG A 250 4.99 -8.42 -9.81
C ARG A 250 5.25 -9.25 -8.56
N LEU A 251 5.14 -8.64 -7.37
CA LEU A 251 5.32 -9.31 -6.09
C LEU A 251 4.06 -10.05 -5.61
N LEU A 252 2.87 -9.67 -6.08
CA LEU A 252 1.59 -10.16 -5.60
C LEU A 252 1.50 -11.70 -5.66
N PRO A 253 1.88 -12.39 -6.76
CA PRO A 253 1.83 -13.86 -6.80
C PRO A 253 2.76 -14.55 -5.79
N VAL A 254 3.89 -13.91 -5.44
CA VAL A 254 4.81 -14.42 -4.42
C VAL A 254 4.22 -14.20 -3.04
N ALA A 255 3.70 -13.00 -2.77
CA ALA A 255 3.05 -12.66 -1.52
C ALA A 255 1.81 -13.55 -1.25
N THR A 256 0.96 -13.79 -2.26
CA THR A 256 -0.21 -14.68 -2.15
C THR A 256 0.21 -16.10 -1.78
N ARG A 257 1.26 -16.66 -2.40
CA ARG A 257 1.79 -17.98 -2.03
C ARG A 257 2.31 -18.02 -0.60
N LEU A 258 2.99 -16.96 -0.15
CA LEU A 258 3.47 -16.86 1.23
C LEU A 258 2.29 -16.82 2.22
N VAL A 259 1.28 -15.99 1.97
CA VAL A 259 0.07 -15.88 2.80
C VAL A 259 -0.65 -17.22 2.87
N GLN A 260 -0.82 -17.92 1.74
CA GLN A 260 -1.40 -19.27 1.71
C GLN A 260 -0.60 -20.28 2.55
N ARG A 261 0.74 -20.20 2.51
CA ARG A 261 1.61 -21.08 3.31
C ARG A 261 1.53 -20.76 4.80
N ILE A 262 1.51 -19.48 5.17
CA ILE A 262 1.31 -19.03 6.56
C ILE A 262 -0.05 -19.50 7.08
N ARG A 263 -1.11 -19.33 6.27
CA ARG A 263 -2.44 -19.82 6.62
C ARG A 263 -2.46 -21.32 6.88
N ARG A 264 -1.84 -22.13 6.00
CA ARG A 264 -1.71 -23.59 6.21
C ARG A 264 -0.96 -23.93 7.49
N LEU A 265 0.17 -23.26 7.77
CA LEU A 265 0.91 -23.45 9.02
C LEU A 265 0.08 -23.06 10.26
N GLY A 266 -0.75 -22.04 10.16
CA GLY A 266 -1.69 -21.65 11.19
C GLY A 266 -2.79 -22.70 11.41
N GLU A 267 -3.38 -23.21 10.33
CA GLU A 267 -4.35 -24.31 10.36
C GLU A 267 -3.73 -25.57 11.00
N ASP A 268 -2.52 -25.95 10.58
CA ASP A 268 -1.75 -27.07 11.14
C ASP A 268 -1.47 -26.87 12.63
N PHE A 269 -1.02 -25.67 13.03
CA PHE A 269 -0.78 -25.32 14.43
C PHE A 269 -2.05 -25.38 15.27
N LEU A 270 -3.17 -24.87 14.75
CA LEU A 270 -4.49 -24.93 15.40
C LEU A 270 -5.00 -26.37 15.51
N ALA A 271 -4.59 -27.27 14.63
CA ALA A 271 -4.90 -28.71 14.72
C ALA A 271 -4.04 -29.47 15.75
N LEU A 272 -2.96 -28.89 16.27
CA LEU A 272 -2.10 -29.54 17.27
C LEU A 272 -2.76 -29.66 18.65
N SER A 273 -2.32 -30.66 19.41
CA SER A 273 -2.72 -30.85 20.82
C SER A 273 -2.28 -29.67 21.70
N GLY A 274 -3.02 -29.40 22.79
CA GLY A 274 -2.75 -28.27 23.68
C GLY A 274 -1.33 -28.24 24.27
N LYS A 275 -0.74 -29.42 24.54
CA LYS A 275 0.65 -29.52 25.04
C LYS A 275 1.68 -29.12 23.98
N THR A 276 1.47 -29.51 22.73
CA THR A 276 2.37 -29.16 21.62
C THR A 276 2.31 -27.67 21.28
N LYS A 277 1.12 -27.07 21.35
CA LYS A 277 0.92 -25.62 21.17
C LYS A 277 1.70 -24.79 22.18
N SER A 278 1.59 -25.12 23.48
CA SER A 278 2.31 -24.41 24.55
C SER A 278 3.83 -24.55 24.42
N GLY A 279 4.33 -25.71 23.99
CA GLY A 279 5.76 -25.92 23.73
C GLY A 279 6.29 -25.06 22.58
N ILE A 280 5.55 -24.98 21.46
CA ILE A 280 5.92 -24.14 20.31
C ILE A 280 5.87 -22.65 20.68
N ILE A 281 4.86 -22.21 21.44
CA ILE A 281 4.76 -20.80 21.90
C ILE A 281 5.93 -20.44 22.82
N ALA A 282 6.31 -21.33 23.74
CA ALA A 282 7.46 -21.12 24.63
C ALA A 282 8.78 -20.99 23.84
N VAL A 283 9.00 -21.86 22.84
CA VAL A 283 10.17 -21.81 21.96
C VAL A 283 10.16 -20.55 21.08
N ALA A 284 9.01 -20.18 20.50
CA ALA A 284 8.88 -18.98 19.68
C ALA A 284 9.09 -17.69 20.51
N GLY A 285 8.56 -17.63 21.73
CA GLY A 285 8.79 -16.51 22.65
C GLY A 285 10.25 -16.36 23.05
N PHE A 286 10.94 -17.48 23.28
CA PHE A 286 12.39 -17.48 23.55
C PHE A 286 13.21 -16.99 22.35
N VAL A 287 12.88 -17.45 21.14
CA VAL A 287 13.55 -17.01 19.90
C VAL A 287 13.26 -15.54 19.59
N ALA A 288 12.05 -15.02 19.86
CA ALA A 288 11.71 -13.61 19.61
C ALA A 288 12.44 -12.64 20.56
N VAL A 289 12.77 -13.08 21.77
CA VAL A 289 13.58 -12.30 22.74
C VAL A 289 15.06 -12.30 22.36
N ILE A 290 15.56 -13.40 21.79
CA ILE A 290 16.99 -13.56 21.42
C ILE A 290 17.28 -13.09 20.00
N GLY A 291 16.30 -13.15 19.09
CA GLY A 291 16.44 -12.85 17.66
C GLY A 291 16.91 -11.42 17.33
N PRO A 292 16.52 -10.37 18.08
CA PRO A 292 17.10 -9.03 17.92
C PRO A 292 18.52 -8.89 18.49
N ALA A 293 18.99 -9.89 19.24
CA ALA A 293 20.26 -9.93 19.96
C ALA A 293 21.30 -10.87 19.32
N ILE A 294 21.08 -11.37 18.10
CA ILE A 294 22.06 -12.07 17.25
C ILE A 294 22.08 -11.42 15.86
#